data_AF-A0A956XRW3-F1
#
_entry.id   AF-A0A956XRW3-F1
#
_cell.length_a   1.000
_cell.length_b   1.000
_cell.length_c   1.000
_cell.angle_alpha   90.00
_cell.angle_beta   90.00
_cell.angle_gamma   90.00
#
_symmetry.space_group_name_H-M   'P 1'
#
loop_
_entity.id
_entity.type
_entity.pdbx_description
1 polymer ?
#
loop_
_entity_poly.entity_id
_entity_poly.type
_entity_poly.pdbx_seq_one_letter_code
_entity_poly.pdbx_strand_id
1 'polypeptide(L)'
;MVTITIDYTPAYEQGAGIGRLIRELTHALAHVDSSTEYKLFVAGANKKPLPPLPGPNFSFRSTRITPQWLARIWQRAHLPIP
;
A
#
# COMPACT_ATOMS: atom_id res chain seq x y z
N MET A 1 -7.32 15.93 11.20
CA MET A 1 -6.41 14.78 11.43
C MET A 1 -5.70 14.46 10.13
N VAL A 2 -4.43 14.09 10.19
CA VAL A 2 -3.62 13.75 9.01
C VAL A 2 -3.86 12.28 8.66
N THR A 3 -4.07 11.99 7.38
CA THR A 3 -4.13 10.62 6.86
C THR A 3 -2.87 10.35 6.05
N ILE A 4 -2.22 9.21 6.30
CA ILE A 4 -1.01 8.79 5.58
C ILE A 4 -1.34 7.57 4.73
N THR A 5 -1.06 7.65 3.43
CA THR A 5 -1.19 6.50 2.53
C THR A 5 0.18 5.86 2.32
N ILE A 6 0.26 4.55 2.49
CA ILE A 6 1.44 3.73 2.24
C ILE A 6 1.17 2.88 1.01
N ASP A 7 2.06 2.94 0.02
CA ASP A 7 2.00 1.99 -1.09
C ASP A 7 2.44 0.60 -0.59
N TYR A 8 1.45 -0.26 -0.39
CA TYR A 8 1.60 -1.63 0.10
C TYR A 8 1.67 -2.65 -1.05
N THR A 9 1.65 -2.19 -2.30
CA THR A 9 1.71 -3.04 -3.49
C THR A 9 2.91 -4.01 -3.49
N PRO A 10 4.16 -3.60 -3.17
CA PRO A 10 5.28 -4.55 -3.16
C PRO A 10 5.14 -5.62 -2.07
N ALA A 11 4.56 -5.27 -0.92
CA ALA A 11 4.24 -6.23 0.15
C ALA A 11 3.13 -7.21 -0.25
N TYR A 12 2.24 -6.84 -1.16
CA TYR A 12 1.23 -7.73 -1.72
C TYR A 12 1.78 -8.65 -2.82
N GLU A 13 2.63 -8.14 -3.70
CA GLU A 13 3.12 -8.88 -4.87
C GLU A 13 4.32 -9.79 -4.57
N GLN A 14 5.25 -9.35 -3.70
CA GLN A 14 6.56 -9.97 -3.55
C GLN A 14 6.75 -10.67 -2.20
N GLY A 15 7.21 -11.93 -2.22
CA GLY A 15 7.42 -12.73 -1.00
C GLY A 15 8.68 -12.36 -0.20
N ALA A 16 9.69 -11.76 -0.83
CA ALA A 16 10.98 -11.42 -0.21
C ALA A 16 11.44 -10.02 -0.63
N GLY A 17 12.65 -9.63 -0.22
CA GLY A 17 13.24 -8.34 -0.57
C GLY A 17 12.37 -7.16 -0.11
N ILE A 18 12.06 -6.24 -1.04
CA ILE A 18 11.24 -5.06 -0.75
C ILE A 18 9.84 -5.42 -0.23
N GLY A 19 9.25 -6.53 -0.68
CA GLY A 19 7.97 -6.97 -0.17
C GLY A 19 8.02 -7.35 1.31
N ARG A 20 9.08 -8.05 1.73
CA ARG A 20 9.30 -8.36 3.16
C ARG A 20 9.56 -7.07 3.93
N LEU A 21 10.42 -6.20 3.41
CA LEU A 21 10.74 -4.93 4.06
C LEU A 21 9.50 -4.09 4.37
N ILE A 22 8.60 -3.90 3.40
CA ILE A 22 7.37 -3.12 3.61
C ILE A 22 6.45 -3.79 4.65
N ARG A 23 6.33 -5.12 4.65
CA ARG A 23 5.54 -5.84 5.67
C ARG A 23 6.09 -5.59 7.08
N GLU A 24 7.39 -5.79 7.26
CA GLU A 24 8.04 -5.61 8.57
C GLU A 24 7.98 -4.15 9.03
N LEU A 25 8.23 -3.18 8.14
CA LEU A 25 8.15 -1.75 8.48
C LEU A 25 6.73 -1.33 8.86
N THR A 26 5.73 -1.76 8.10
CA THR A 26 4.32 -1.45 8.41
C THR A 26 3.89 -2.11 9.72
N HIS A 27 4.35 -3.34 9.97
CA HIS A 27 4.08 -4.03 11.23
C HIS A 27 4.75 -3.31 12.42
N ALA A 28 6.03 -2.93 12.30
CA ALA A 28 6.73 -2.16 13.32
C ALA A 28 6.07 -0.80 13.57
N LEU A 29 5.60 -0.12 12.52
CA LEU A 29 4.88 1.14 12.62
C LEU A 29 3.61 1.01 13.47
N ALA A 30 2.84 -0.07 13.29
CA ALA A 30 1.64 -0.33 14.08
C ALA A 30 1.91 -0.54 15.59
N HIS A 31 3.15 -0.86 15.98
CA HIS A 31 3.54 -0.98 17.38
C HIS A 31 3.89 0.36 18.03
N VAL A 32 4.25 1.37 17.24
CA VAL A 32 4.71 2.67 17.75
C VAL A 32 3.69 3.80 17.55
N ASP A 33 2.74 3.65 16.63
CA ASP A 33 1.70 4.64 16.37
C ASP A 33 0.32 4.01 16.16
N SER A 34 -0.58 4.29 17.12
CA SER A 34 -1.99 3.88 17.11
C SER A 34 -2.95 5.05 16.82
N SER A 35 -2.43 6.25 16.59
CA SER A 35 -3.21 7.49 16.53
C SER A 35 -3.44 8.02 15.11
N THR A 36 -2.47 7.84 14.21
CA THR A 36 -2.58 8.30 12.82
C THR A 36 -3.42 7.34 11.99
N GLU A 37 -4.30 7.85 11.13
CA GLU A 37 -5.04 7.00 10.18
C GLU A 37 -4.12 6.60 9.01
N TYR A 38 -3.84 5.30 8.89
CA TYR A 38 -3.03 4.75 7.82
C TYR A 38 -3.89 4.03 6.77
N LYS A 39 -3.64 4.33 5.50
CA LYS A 39 -4.27 3.67 4.35
C LYS A 39 -3.23 2.86 3.59
N LEU A 40 -3.39 1.55 3.56
CA LEU A 40 -2.53 0.62 2.82
C LEU A 40 -3.07 0.50 1.40
N PHE A 41 -2.45 1.22 0.46
CA PHE A 41 -2.84 1.17 -0.94
C PHE A 41 -2.29 -0.08 -1.62
N VAL A 42 -3.14 -0.80 -2.35
CA VAL A 42 -2.73 -2.02 -3.08
C VAL A 42 -3.26 -1.97 -4.52
N ALA A 43 -2.34 -1.87 -5.48
CA ALA A 43 -2.65 -2.03 -6.88
C ALA A 43 -2.77 -3.52 -7.28
N GLY A 44 -3.66 -3.83 -8.22
CA GLY A 44 -3.83 -5.18 -8.76
C GLY A 44 -4.33 -6.23 -7.75
N ALA A 45 -5.10 -5.83 -6.72
CA ALA A 45 -5.65 -6.74 -5.72
C ALA A 45 -6.84 -7.57 -6.27
N ASN A 46 -6.57 -8.49 -7.19
CA ASN A 46 -7.60 -9.21 -7.95
C ASN A 46 -7.69 -10.69 -7.59
N LYS A 47 -6.59 -11.28 -7.08
CA LYS A 47 -6.39 -12.74 -7.05
C LYS A 47 -6.00 -13.30 -5.69
N LYS A 48 -5.17 -12.58 -4.93
CA LYS A 48 -4.73 -13.02 -3.60
C LYS A 48 -5.55 -12.31 -2.52
N PRO A 49 -5.94 -13.01 -1.44
CA PRO A 49 -6.54 -12.34 -0.29
C PRO A 49 -5.55 -11.31 0.28
N LEU A 50 -6.10 -10.21 0.80
CA LEU A 50 -5.30 -9.25 1.54
C LEU A 50 -4.88 -9.88 2.88
N PRO A 51 -3.66 -9.62 3.35
CA PRO A 51 -3.22 -10.09 4.66
C PRO A 51 -4.04 -9.40 5.77
N PRO A 52 -3.98 -9.91 7.02
CA PRO A 52 -4.58 -9.22 8.15
C PRO A 52 -4.01 -7.81 8.30
N LEU A 53 -4.84 -6.90 8.82
CA LEU A 53 -4.41 -5.54 9.14
C LEU A 53 -3.35 -5.56 10.26
N PRO A 54 -2.33 -4.70 10.19
CA PRO A 54 -1.26 -4.66 11.19
C PRO A 54 -1.69 -3.99 12.51
N GLY A 55 -2.76 -3.19 12.51
CA GLY A 55 -3.27 -2.49 13.69
C GLY A 55 -4.66 -1.88 13.45
N PRO A 56 -5.31 -1.36 14.51
CA PRO A 56 -6.69 -0.87 14.46
C PRO A 56 -6.87 0.44 13.67
N ASN A 57 -5.80 1.24 13.54
CA ASN A 57 -5.76 2.50 12.78
C ASN A 57 -5.35 2.31 11.31
N PHE A 58 -5.31 1.07 10.81
CA PHE A 58 -4.96 0.74 9.43
C PHE A 58 -6.19 0.29 8.65
N SER A 59 -6.27 0.67 7.38
CA SER A 59 -7.29 0.17 6.46
C SER A 59 -6.70 -0.08 5.06
N PHE A 60 -7.21 -1.09 4.34
CA PHE A 60 -6.80 -1.32 2.96
C PHE A 60 -7.60 -0.44 1.99
N ARG A 61 -6.91 0.06 0.96
CA ARG A 61 -7.50 0.72 -0.20
C ARG A 61 -6.93 0.09 -1.46
N SER A 62 -7.71 -0.75 -2.12
CA SER A 62 -7.21 -1.47 -3.28
C SER A 62 -7.88 -1.05 -4.58
N THR A 63 -7.19 -1.32 -5.69
CA THR A 63 -7.72 -1.18 -7.05
C THR A 63 -7.45 -2.43 -7.86
N ARG A 64 -8.29 -2.67 -8.86
CA ARG A 64 -8.08 -3.74 -9.86
C ARG A 64 -7.06 -3.36 -10.94
N ILE A 65 -6.71 -2.07 -11.04
CA ILE A 65 -5.71 -1.57 -11.98
C ILE A 65 -4.34 -2.08 -11.53
N THR A 66 -3.61 -2.72 -12.44
CA THR A 66 -2.30 -3.28 -12.12
C THR A 66 -1.24 -2.19 -11.95
N PRO A 67 -0.15 -2.45 -11.22
CA PRO A 67 0.93 -1.47 -11.02
C PRO A 67 1.51 -0.97 -12.35
N GLN A 68 1.64 -1.87 -13.35
CA GLN A 68 2.15 -1.49 -14.68
C GLN A 68 1.19 -0.53 -15.40
N TRP A 69 -0.13 -0.68 -15.24
CA TRP A 69 -1.09 0.24 -15.84
C TRP A 69 -1.14 1.58 -15.11
N LEU A 70 -1.06 1.60 -13.77
CA LEU A 70 -0.94 2.84 -13.01
C LEU A 70 0.31 3.62 -13.41
N ALA A 71 1.46 2.95 -13.53
CA ALA A 71 2.69 3.58 -14.01
C ALA A 71 2.54 4.13 -15.43
N ARG A 72 1.87 3.40 -16.35
CA ARG A 72 1.58 3.91 -17.70
C ARG A 72 0.66 5.11 -17.70
N ILE A 73 -0.41 5.10 -16.89
CA ILE A 73 -1.33 6.23 -16.76
C ILE A 73 -0.56 7.43 -16.25
N TRP A 74 0.22 7.28 -15.18
CA TRP A 74 1.06 8.34 -14.63
C TRP A 74 1.98 8.96 -15.69
N GLN A 75 2.78 8.13 -16.36
CA GLN A 75 3.73 8.58 -17.37
C GLN A 75 3.05 9.23 -18.58
N ARG A 76 1.85 8.77 -18.98
CA ARG A 76 1.15 9.27 -20.19
C ARG A 76 0.15 10.38 -19.92
N ALA A 77 -0.31 10.55 -18.68
CA ALA A 77 -1.30 11.56 -18.34
C ALA A 77 -0.74 12.98 -18.42
N HIS A 78 0.60 13.14 -18.32
CA HIS A 78 1.30 14.43 -18.33
C HIS A 78 0.62 15.48 -17.42
N LEU A 79 0.03 15.02 -16.32
CA LEU A 79 -0.62 15.92 -15.37
C LEU A 79 0.46 16.68 -14.60
N PRO A 80 0.32 18.00 -14.40
CA PRO A 80 1.27 18.80 -13.65
C PRO A 80 1.07 18.62 -12.13
N ILE A 81 0.98 17.38 -11.68
CA ILE A 81 0.87 17.01 -10.27
C ILE A 81 2.11 16.21 -9.88
N PRO A 82 2.65 16.41 -8.67
CA PRO A 82 3.83 15.71 -8.18
C PRO A 82 3.54 14.24 -7.81
#